data_AF-A0A418DWD8-F1
#
_entry.id   AF-A0A418DWD8-F1
#
_cell.length_a   1.000
_cell.length_b   1.000
_cell.length_c   1.000
_cell.angle_alpha   90.00
_cell.angle_beta   90.00
_cell.angle_gamma   90.00
#
_symmetry.space_group_name_H-M   'P 1'
#
loop_
_entity.id
_entity.type
_entity.pdbx_description
1 polymer ?
#
loop_
_entity_poly.entity_id
_entity_poly.type
_entity_poly.pdbx_seq_one_letter_code
_entity_poly.pdbx_strand_id
1 'polypeptide(L)'
;MVIICAWSTFSSGASTKLSLAKSKRKQAEYDAKLLANRLALLQQEEVKAWRKIEQTREKAAQILEHREEIVKKQQDKYMLLHEKEQHVRVATKKHKLAAKVSNVKSTFIPISVISKKYQEVESVKTERRRLKQEKEQQAMDDVKRAKEMRQRVRQQEDEMRKKKVKEKMTVEKQVVARYQKNVEDEETQWREQQKRVAEMERAEMELIQRLQSTQLLQRQAYDELEKALVRTEV
;
A
#
# COMPACT_ATOMS: atom_id res chain seq x y z
N MET A 1 43.73 19.49 -12.10
CA MET A 1 42.38 19.91 -11.67
C MET A 1 41.27 19.03 -12.25
N VAL A 2 41.15 18.88 -13.58
CA VAL A 2 40.05 18.18 -14.31
C VAL A 2 39.39 16.98 -13.59
N ILE A 3 40.16 16.01 -13.10
CA ILE A 3 39.64 14.79 -12.44
C ILE A 3 38.77 15.12 -11.21
N ILE A 4 39.15 16.14 -10.43
CA ILE A 4 38.42 16.54 -9.21
C ILE A 4 37.04 17.13 -9.57
N CYS A 5 36.97 17.88 -10.68
CA CYS A 5 35.73 18.47 -11.18
C CYS A 5 34.73 17.38 -11.60
N ALA A 6 35.19 16.35 -12.33
CA ALA A 6 34.37 15.22 -12.78
C ALA A 6 33.79 14.39 -11.62
N TRP A 7 34.49 14.31 -10.49
CA TRP A 7 34.00 13.64 -9.29
C TRP A 7 32.92 14.45 -8.56
N SER A 8 33.09 15.77 -8.47
CA SER A 8 32.09 16.65 -7.87
C SER A 8 30.76 16.59 -8.64
N THR A 9 30.82 16.64 -9.98
CA THR A 9 29.63 16.53 -10.83
C THR A 9 28.99 15.15 -10.79
N PHE A 10 29.79 14.05 -10.78
CA PHE A 10 29.22 12.71 -10.64
C PHE A 10 28.57 12.48 -9.27
N SER A 11 29.23 12.87 -8.17
CA SER A 11 28.70 12.71 -6.81
C SER A 11 27.41 13.52 -6.61
N SER A 12 27.39 14.78 -7.09
CA SER A 12 26.21 15.64 -7.07
C SER A 12 25.07 15.09 -7.94
N GLY A 13 25.35 14.78 -9.21
CA GLY A 13 24.37 14.24 -10.16
C GLY A 13 23.86 12.84 -9.81
N ALA A 14 24.65 12.05 -9.07
CA ALA A 14 24.18 10.86 -8.39
C ALA A 14 23.19 11.26 -7.28
N SER A 15 23.64 12.05 -6.28
CA SER A 15 22.85 12.50 -5.12
C SER A 15 21.42 12.93 -5.47
N THR A 16 21.29 13.75 -6.51
CA THR A 16 20.00 14.23 -7.04
C THR A 16 19.05 13.10 -7.45
N LYS A 17 19.55 12.00 -8.04
CA LYS A 17 18.71 10.88 -8.51
C LYS A 17 18.04 10.12 -7.37
N LEU A 18 18.76 9.77 -6.30
CA LEU A 18 18.15 9.12 -5.12
C LEU A 18 17.19 10.07 -4.40
N SER A 19 17.49 11.37 -4.37
CA SER A 19 16.56 12.37 -3.83
C SER A 19 15.26 12.43 -4.63
N LEU A 20 15.34 12.44 -5.96
CA LEU A 20 14.18 12.38 -6.86
C LEU A 20 13.41 11.04 -6.73
N ALA A 21 14.09 9.90 -6.64
CA ALA A 21 13.45 8.60 -6.43
C ALA A 21 12.67 8.55 -5.11
N LYS A 22 13.31 8.99 -4.00
CA LYS A 22 12.67 9.14 -2.69
C LYS A 22 11.49 10.10 -2.70
N SER A 23 11.59 11.20 -3.45
CA SER A 23 10.49 12.15 -3.63
C SER A 23 9.31 11.51 -4.35
N LYS A 24 9.56 10.83 -5.49
CA LYS A 24 8.53 10.09 -6.25
C LYS A 24 7.84 9.00 -5.42
N ARG A 25 8.59 8.22 -4.64
CA ARG A 25 7.98 7.23 -3.73
C ARG A 25 7.11 7.90 -2.67
N LYS A 26 7.60 8.95 -1.99
CA LYS A 26 6.82 9.69 -0.99
C LYS A 26 5.55 10.32 -1.56
N GLN A 27 5.60 10.78 -2.81
CA GLN A 27 4.43 11.29 -3.52
C GLN A 27 3.41 10.16 -3.75
N ALA A 28 3.81 9.02 -4.33
CA ALA A 28 2.93 7.87 -4.49
C ALA A 28 2.36 7.34 -3.16
N GLU A 29 3.14 7.39 -2.07
CA GLU A 29 2.67 7.06 -0.70
C GLU A 29 1.71 8.09 -0.10
N TYR A 30 1.68 9.33 -0.60
CA TYR A 30 0.71 10.36 -0.22
C TYR A 30 -0.58 10.19 -1.03
N ASP A 31 -0.44 10.05 -2.35
CA ASP A 31 -1.55 9.82 -3.29
C ASP A 31 -2.33 8.55 -2.90
N ALA A 32 -1.63 7.48 -2.54
CA ALA A 32 -2.21 6.25 -1.98
C ALA A 32 -3.05 6.47 -0.72
N LYS A 33 -2.63 7.37 0.19
CA LYS A 33 -3.40 7.72 1.41
C LYS A 33 -4.61 8.59 1.08
N LEU A 34 -4.48 9.51 0.12
CA LEU A 34 -5.57 10.36 -0.33
C LEU A 34 -6.68 9.53 -0.99
N LEU A 35 -6.32 8.59 -1.87
CA LEU A 35 -7.25 7.63 -2.48
C LEU A 35 -7.93 6.74 -1.43
N ALA A 36 -7.18 6.21 -0.46
CA ALA A 36 -7.76 5.41 0.63
C ALA A 36 -8.81 6.20 1.44
N ASN A 37 -8.56 7.49 1.70
CA ASN A 37 -9.53 8.36 2.38
C ASN A 37 -10.78 8.63 1.51
N ARG A 38 -10.63 8.84 0.20
CA ARG A 38 -11.76 9.02 -0.74
C ARG A 38 -12.61 7.75 -0.84
N LEU A 39 -11.98 6.59 -1.00
CA LEU A 39 -12.65 5.28 -0.99
C LEU A 39 -13.49 5.08 0.29
N ALA A 40 -12.93 5.39 1.46
CA ALA A 40 -13.65 5.29 2.73
C ALA A 40 -14.86 6.25 2.82
N LEU A 41 -14.74 7.47 2.28
CA LEU A 41 -15.86 8.43 2.21
C LEU A 41 -16.96 7.94 1.25
N LEU A 42 -16.60 7.52 0.03
CA LEU A 42 -17.53 7.00 -0.97
C LEU A 42 -18.27 5.75 -0.47
N GLN A 43 -17.59 4.83 0.23
CA GLN A 43 -18.23 3.68 0.88
C GLN A 43 -19.22 4.12 1.97
N GLN A 44 -18.89 5.16 2.74
CA GLN A 44 -19.79 5.71 3.75
C GLN A 44 -21.01 6.40 3.10
N GLU A 45 -20.84 7.02 1.94
CA GLU A 45 -21.92 7.64 1.15
C GLU A 45 -22.84 6.60 0.52
N GLU A 46 -22.30 5.54 -0.08
CA GLU A 46 -23.07 4.40 -0.59
C GLU A 46 -23.94 3.80 0.52
N VAL A 47 -23.37 3.51 1.70
CA VAL A 47 -24.12 2.98 2.85
C VAL A 47 -25.19 3.96 3.37
N LYS A 48 -24.96 5.28 3.33
CA LYS A 48 -25.99 6.28 3.67
C LYS A 48 -27.11 6.30 2.62
N ALA A 49 -26.77 6.23 1.34
CA ALA A 49 -27.73 6.24 0.24
C ALA A 49 -28.64 5.00 0.28
N TRP A 50 -28.09 3.79 0.46
CA TRP A 50 -28.87 2.56 0.62
C TRP A 50 -29.84 2.62 1.81
N ARG A 51 -29.40 3.10 2.98
CA ARG A 51 -30.31 3.32 4.13
C ARG A 51 -31.42 4.32 3.80
N LYS A 52 -31.13 5.35 3.00
CA LYS A 52 -32.13 6.35 2.60
C LYS A 52 -33.12 5.82 1.56
N ILE A 53 -32.67 4.99 0.62
CA ILE A 53 -33.53 4.24 -0.32
C ILE A 53 -34.52 3.39 0.46
N GLU A 54 -34.02 2.58 1.40
CA GLU A 54 -34.85 1.65 2.18
C GLU A 54 -35.93 2.40 2.99
N GLN A 55 -35.54 3.44 3.74
CA GLN A 55 -36.48 4.32 4.47
C GLN A 55 -37.51 5.04 3.58
N THR A 56 -37.23 5.19 2.28
CA THR A 56 -38.13 5.86 1.33
C THR A 56 -39.13 4.84 0.77
N ARG A 57 -38.67 3.62 0.46
CA ARG A 57 -39.52 2.49 0.06
C ARG A 57 -40.41 1.97 1.17
N GLU A 58 -39.89 1.85 2.39
CA GLU A 58 -40.67 1.45 3.57
C GLU A 58 -41.86 2.38 3.78
N LYS A 59 -41.65 3.71 3.66
CA LYS A 59 -42.72 4.71 3.75
C LYS A 59 -43.73 4.61 2.60
N ALA A 60 -43.27 4.41 1.37
CA ALA A 60 -44.16 4.20 0.23
C ALA A 60 -45.03 2.94 0.43
N ALA A 61 -44.45 1.85 0.94
CA ALA A 61 -45.15 0.63 1.29
C ALA A 61 -46.18 0.85 2.41
N GLN A 62 -45.81 1.54 3.51
CA GLN A 62 -46.72 1.86 4.61
C GLN A 62 -47.94 2.69 4.16
N ILE A 63 -47.76 3.64 3.23
CA ILE A 63 -48.87 4.43 2.65
C ILE A 63 -49.80 3.53 1.82
N LEU A 64 -49.25 2.62 1.02
CA LEU A 64 -50.04 1.68 0.21
C LEU A 64 -50.75 0.63 1.07
N GLU A 65 -50.08 0.08 2.09
CA GLU A 65 -50.67 -0.85 3.06
C GLU A 65 -51.82 -0.19 3.84
N HIS A 66 -51.64 1.05 4.30
CA HIS A 66 -52.72 1.78 4.97
C HIS A 66 -53.89 2.10 4.03
N ARG A 67 -53.64 2.38 2.75
CA ARG A 67 -54.71 2.49 1.75
C ARG A 67 -55.43 1.16 1.54
N GLU A 68 -54.70 0.05 1.42
CA GLU A 68 -55.29 -1.28 1.33
C GLU A 68 -56.11 -1.62 2.58
N GLU A 69 -55.63 -1.27 3.78
CA GLU A 69 -56.42 -1.39 5.00
C GLU A 69 -57.70 -0.56 4.95
N ILE A 70 -57.66 0.69 4.46
CA ILE A 70 -58.86 1.53 4.34
C ILE A 70 -59.86 0.91 3.36
N VAL A 71 -59.40 0.45 2.20
CA VAL A 71 -60.25 -0.22 1.20
C VAL A 71 -60.80 -1.54 1.74
N LYS A 72 -59.99 -2.35 2.43
CA LYS A 72 -60.44 -3.57 3.12
C LYS A 72 -61.44 -3.23 4.21
N LYS A 73 -61.16 -2.29 5.11
CA LYS A 73 -62.10 -1.83 6.17
C LYS A 73 -63.41 -1.25 5.60
N GLN A 74 -63.39 -0.67 4.39
CA GLN A 74 -64.62 -0.28 3.66
C GLN A 74 -65.34 -1.51 3.09
N GLN A 75 -64.64 -2.40 2.38
CA GLN A 75 -65.18 -3.65 1.84
C GLN A 75 -65.73 -4.55 2.94
N ASP A 76 -64.97 -4.79 4.01
CA ASP A 76 -65.36 -5.47 5.25
C ASP A 76 -66.51 -4.75 5.94
N LYS A 77 -66.67 -3.42 5.84
CA LYS A 77 -67.86 -2.73 6.35
C LYS A 77 -69.09 -3.02 5.48
N TYR A 78 -68.97 -3.05 4.16
CA TYR A 78 -70.07 -3.46 3.28
C TYR A 78 -70.40 -4.95 3.46
N MET A 79 -69.37 -5.81 3.49
CA MET A 79 -69.48 -7.24 3.75
C MET A 79 -69.93 -7.54 5.17
N LEU A 80 -69.68 -6.71 6.19
CA LEU A 80 -70.22 -6.87 7.55
C LEU A 80 -71.58 -6.19 7.74
N LEU A 81 -72.00 -5.30 6.84
CA LEU A 81 -73.40 -4.85 6.78
C LEU A 81 -74.25 -5.94 6.10
N HIS A 82 -73.80 -6.45 4.96
CA HIS A 82 -74.44 -7.58 4.28
C HIS A 82 -74.28 -8.89 5.05
N GLU A 83 -73.13 -9.15 5.68
CA GLU A 83 -73.04 -10.22 6.67
C GLU A 83 -73.83 -9.86 7.92
N LYS A 84 -74.08 -8.63 8.36
CA LYS A 84 -75.08 -8.46 9.44
C LYS A 84 -76.48 -8.85 8.95
N GLU A 85 -76.87 -8.62 7.70
CA GLU A 85 -78.05 -9.29 7.12
C GLU A 85 -77.95 -10.83 7.14
N GLN A 86 -76.77 -11.42 6.84
CA GLN A 86 -76.56 -12.88 6.78
C GLN A 86 -76.12 -13.57 8.08
N HIS A 87 -75.73 -12.84 9.11
CA HIS A 87 -75.10 -13.27 10.36
C HIS A 87 -75.89 -12.70 11.58
N VAL A 88 -76.86 -11.80 11.40
CA VAL A 88 -78.09 -11.89 12.22
C VAL A 88 -78.86 -13.18 11.85
N ARG A 89 -78.69 -13.66 10.61
CA ARG A 89 -79.10 -14.99 10.12
C ARG A 89 -78.19 -16.16 10.61
N VAL A 90 -76.90 -15.94 10.93
CA VAL A 90 -75.82 -16.98 11.07
C VAL A 90 -74.66 -16.71 12.10
N ALA A 91 -74.52 -15.57 12.78
CA ALA A 91 -73.49 -15.28 13.83
C ALA A 91 -73.78 -15.94 15.17
N THR A 92 -74.93 -16.59 15.24
CA THR A 92 -75.06 -17.97 15.66
C THR A 92 -73.82 -18.94 15.28
N LYS A 93 -72.47 -18.56 15.38
CA LYS A 93 -71.09 -19.15 14.92
C LYS A 93 -69.72 -18.79 15.72
N LYS A 94 -68.44 -19.20 15.34
CA LYS A 94 -67.04 -18.98 16.00
C LYS A 94 -65.67 -19.03 15.12
N HIS A 95 -64.38 -18.95 15.67
CA HIS A 95 -63.00 -18.62 15.02
C HIS A 95 -61.59 -19.28 15.51
N LYS A 96 -60.32 -18.86 15.09
CA LYS A 96 -58.91 -19.53 15.29
C LYS A 96 -57.54 -18.65 15.23
N LEU A 97 -56.26 -19.18 15.41
CA LEU A 97 -54.87 -18.49 15.60
C LEU A 97 -53.50 -19.19 15.07
N ALA A 98 -52.22 -18.63 15.23
CA ALA A 98 -50.85 -19.09 14.68
C ALA A 98 -49.43 -18.68 15.39
N ALA A 99 -48.15 -18.97 14.88
CA ALA A 99 -46.76 -18.83 15.54
C ALA A 99 -45.36 -18.66 14.69
N LYS A 100 -44.09 -18.56 15.29
CA LYS A 100 -42.66 -18.26 14.72
C LYS A 100 -41.42 -18.40 15.76
N VAL A 101 -40.02 -18.33 15.72
CA VAL A 101 -38.67 -18.30 14.91
C VAL A 101 -37.38 -18.72 15.85
N SER A 102 -35.99 -18.67 15.76
CA SER A 102 -34.72 -18.36 14.89
C SER A 102 -33.27 -18.81 15.50
N ASN A 103 -32.00 -18.57 14.94
CA ASN A 103 -30.60 -19.01 15.48
C ASN A 103 -29.18 -18.33 15.00
N VAL A 104 -27.91 -18.79 15.40
CA VAL A 104 -26.45 -18.20 15.28
C VAL A 104 -25.22 -19.28 15.24
N LYS A 105 -23.80 -19.26 15.13
CA LYS A 105 -22.42 -18.52 15.33
C LYS A 105 -21.19 -19.13 14.44
N SER A 106 -19.77 -19.10 14.49
CA SER A 106 -18.50 -18.56 15.21
C SER A 106 -17.01 -18.90 14.64
N THR A 107 -15.89 -18.09 14.87
CA THR A 107 -14.35 -18.37 15.08
C THR A 107 -13.27 -18.83 13.97
N PHE A 108 -11.85 -18.85 13.96
CA PHE A 108 -10.56 -18.41 14.72
C PHE A 108 -9.13 -18.52 13.91
N ILE A 109 -7.85 -18.30 14.44
CA ILE A 109 -6.46 -18.09 13.74
C ILE A 109 -5.01 -18.47 14.42
N PRO A 110 -3.75 -18.42 13.76
CA PRO A 110 -2.35 -18.92 14.20
C PRO A 110 -0.97 -18.08 13.98
N ILE A 111 0.33 -18.59 14.22
CA ILE A 111 1.72 -17.87 14.16
C ILE A 111 3.12 -18.69 14.06
N SER A 112 4.40 -18.13 13.87
CA SER A 112 5.80 -18.82 13.76
C SER A 112 7.20 -17.99 13.91
N VAL A 113 8.48 -18.56 13.87
CA VAL A 113 9.89 -17.90 14.12
C VAL A 113 11.28 -18.65 13.70
N ILE A 114 12.55 -18.04 13.63
CA ILE A 114 13.95 -18.65 13.26
C ILE A 114 15.33 -17.82 13.51
N SER A 115 16.64 -18.37 13.55
CA SER A 115 18.07 -17.76 13.30
C SER A 115 19.42 -18.35 14.01
N LYS A 116 20.75 -18.17 13.54
CA LYS A 116 22.13 -17.94 14.27
C LYS A 116 23.60 -18.17 13.56
N LYS A 117 24.84 -18.01 14.20
CA LYS A 117 26.26 -17.60 13.62
C LYS A 117 27.69 -17.87 14.39
N TYR A 118 28.98 -17.64 13.82
CA TYR A 118 30.45 -17.52 14.40
C TYR A 118 31.71 -16.90 13.54
N GLN A 119 33.09 -16.86 13.91
CA GLN A 119 34.34 -16.06 13.33
C GLN A 119 35.95 -16.32 13.71
N GLU A 120 37.03 -15.69 13.05
CA GLU A 120 38.58 -15.30 13.26
C GLU A 120 39.96 -16.23 13.15
N VAL A 121 41.38 -16.00 13.12
CA VAL A 121 42.60 -14.98 13.25
C VAL A 121 44.15 -15.40 12.73
N GLU A 122 45.36 -14.66 12.82
CA GLU A 122 46.82 -14.96 12.21
C GLU A 122 48.24 -14.18 12.67
N SER A 123 49.57 -14.59 12.34
CA SER A 123 50.96 -13.86 12.01
C SER A 123 52.47 -14.04 12.68
N VAL A 124 53.72 -13.81 12.03
CA VAL A 124 55.24 -13.95 12.55
C VAL A 124 56.59 -13.41 11.73
N LYS A 125 57.94 -13.29 12.23
CA LYS A 125 59.31 -12.88 11.51
C LYS A 125 60.84 -13.02 12.16
N THR A 126 62.07 -12.86 11.47
CA THR A 126 63.61 -13.02 11.92
C THR A 126 64.89 -12.19 11.28
N GLU A 127 66.28 -12.33 11.60
CA GLU A 127 67.57 -11.53 11.10
C GLU A 127 69.18 -11.87 11.46
N ARG A 128 70.30 -11.37 10.72
CA ARG A 128 71.77 -10.80 11.06
C ARG A 128 73.31 -11.43 11.00
N ARG A 129 74.47 -10.68 10.59
CA ARG A 129 76.01 -10.57 11.06
C ARG A 129 77.45 -10.95 10.29
N ARG A 130 78.61 -10.13 10.23
CA ARG A 130 80.17 -10.41 10.06
C ARG A 130 81.25 -9.22 10.23
N LEU A 131 82.33 -9.02 9.41
CA LEU A 131 83.63 -8.39 9.87
C LEU A 131 84.54 -7.46 8.97
N LYS A 132 85.40 -7.95 8.02
CA LYS A 132 86.84 -7.49 7.78
C LYS A 132 87.19 -6.50 6.60
N GLN A 133 88.04 -6.90 5.63
CA GLN A 133 88.53 -6.18 4.41
C GLN A 133 87.44 -6.00 3.35
N GLU A 134 86.41 -6.82 3.51
CA GLU A 134 85.02 -6.40 3.71
C GLU A 134 84.74 -4.89 3.81
N LYS A 135 85.60 -3.98 4.30
CA LYS A 135 85.33 -2.52 4.39
C LYS A 135 85.46 -1.71 3.08
N GLU A 136 86.37 -2.08 2.17
CA GLU A 136 86.50 -1.40 0.86
C GLU A 136 85.77 -2.17 -0.25
N GLN A 137 85.69 -3.50 -0.08
CA GLN A 137 84.61 -4.28 -0.66
C GLN A 137 83.26 -3.76 -0.17
N GLN A 138 83.09 -3.37 1.11
CA GLN A 138 81.89 -2.66 1.57
C GLN A 138 81.75 -1.35 0.83
N ALA A 139 82.77 -0.51 0.65
CA ALA A 139 82.60 0.75 -0.08
C ALA A 139 82.05 0.57 -1.52
N MET A 140 82.60 -0.36 -2.30
CA MET A 140 82.09 -0.64 -3.66
C MET A 140 80.76 -1.42 -3.64
N ASP A 141 80.61 -2.40 -2.74
CA ASP A 141 79.34 -3.06 -2.50
C ASP A 141 78.31 -2.13 -1.85
N ASP A 142 78.67 -0.98 -1.29
CA ASP A 142 77.77 0.00 -0.67
C ASP A 142 77.33 1.02 -1.70
N VAL A 143 78.19 1.40 -2.65
CA VAL A 143 77.74 2.06 -3.88
C VAL A 143 76.77 1.14 -4.64
N LYS A 144 77.06 -0.16 -4.74
CA LYS A 144 76.19 -1.16 -5.37
C LYS A 144 74.91 -1.42 -4.56
N ARG A 145 75.00 -1.70 -3.25
CA ARG A 145 73.87 -1.86 -2.32
C ARG A 145 73.04 -0.59 -2.27
N ALA A 146 73.62 0.62 -2.34
CA ALA A 146 72.86 1.87 -2.39
C ALA A 146 72.24 2.13 -3.78
N LYS A 147 72.81 1.61 -4.88
CA LYS A 147 72.18 1.64 -6.21
C LYS A 147 71.00 0.65 -6.26
N GLU A 148 71.21 -0.58 -5.79
CA GLU A 148 70.17 -1.60 -5.63
C GLU A 148 69.08 -1.14 -4.64
N MET A 149 69.44 -0.54 -3.50
CA MET A 149 68.50 0.01 -2.53
C MET A 149 67.70 1.16 -3.14
N ARG A 150 68.33 2.08 -3.88
CA ARG A 150 67.60 3.14 -4.60
C ARG A 150 66.67 2.58 -5.68
N GLN A 151 67.05 1.50 -6.36
CA GLN A 151 66.15 0.79 -7.28
C GLN A 151 64.99 0.08 -6.56
N ARG A 152 65.26 -0.62 -5.46
CA ARG A 152 64.25 -1.30 -4.62
C ARG A 152 63.28 -0.30 -3.99
N VAL A 153 63.76 0.82 -3.45
CA VAL A 153 62.93 1.93 -2.93
C VAL A 153 62.07 2.52 -4.04
N ARG A 154 62.63 2.79 -5.22
CA ARG A 154 61.84 3.30 -6.37
C ARG A 154 60.78 2.31 -6.84
N GLN A 155 61.11 1.01 -6.90
CA GLN A 155 60.14 -0.05 -7.22
C GLN A 155 59.03 -0.15 -6.16
N GLN A 156 59.39 -0.09 -4.88
CA GLN A 156 58.44 -0.06 -3.76
C GLN A 156 57.55 1.19 -3.79
N GLU A 157 58.09 2.37 -4.11
CA GLU A 157 57.30 3.58 -4.31
C GLU A 157 56.32 3.44 -5.48
N ASP A 158 56.77 2.98 -6.65
CA ASP A 158 55.91 2.80 -7.82
C ASP A 158 54.84 1.71 -7.59
N GLU A 159 55.17 0.64 -6.86
CA GLU A 159 54.20 -0.33 -6.38
C GLU A 159 53.20 0.28 -5.41
N MET A 160 53.64 1.04 -4.41
CA MET A 160 52.76 1.66 -3.42
C MET A 160 51.85 2.72 -4.06
N ARG A 161 52.34 3.46 -5.06
CA ARG A 161 51.54 4.34 -5.91
C ARG A 161 50.47 3.53 -6.67
N LYS A 162 50.85 2.44 -7.34
CA LYS A 162 49.92 1.55 -8.06
C LYS A 162 48.88 0.89 -7.14
N LYS A 163 49.29 0.45 -5.94
CA LYS A 163 48.42 -0.13 -4.90
C LYS A 163 47.38 0.92 -4.44
N LYS A 164 47.81 2.12 -4.05
CA LYS A 164 46.91 3.23 -3.65
C LYS A 164 45.94 3.67 -4.76
N VAL A 165 46.34 3.62 -6.03
CA VAL A 165 45.43 3.92 -7.15
C VAL A 165 44.39 2.80 -7.34
N LYS A 166 44.80 1.53 -7.34
CA LYS A 166 43.87 0.39 -7.42
C LYS A 166 42.86 0.37 -6.27
N GLU A 167 43.33 0.61 -5.05
CA GLU A 167 42.52 0.66 -3.83
C GLU A 167 41.43 1.73 -3.93
N LYS A 168 41.80 2.98 -4.31
CA LYS A 168 40.84 4.05 -4.58
C LYS A 168 39.80 3.64 -5.62
N MET A 169 40.23 3.12 -6.78
CA MET A 169 39.31 2.65 -7.82
C MET A 169 38.38 1.51 -7.36
N THR A 170 38.79 0.67 -6.40
CA THR A 170 37.90 -0.34 -5.81
C THR A 170 36.90 0.25 -4.83
N VAL A 171 37.30 1.23 -4.00
CA VAL A 171 36.39 1.94 -3.10
C VAL A 171 35.37 2.76 -3.89
N GLU A 172 35.81 3.47 -4.94
CA GLU A 172 34.96 4.19 -5.90
C GLU A 172 33.87 3.27 -6.47
N LYS A 173 34.27 2.13 -7.06
CA LYS A 173 33.33 1.16 -7.63
C LYS A 173 32.34 0.61 -6.60
N GLN A 174 32.76 0.36 -5.37
CA GLN A 174 31.86 -0.07 -4.29
C GLN A 174 30.87 1.03 -3.89
N VAL A 175 31.30 2.30 -3.82
CA VAL A 175 30.41 3.43 -3.52
C VAL A 175 29.37 3.61 -4.64
N VAL A 176 29.80 3.56 -5.91
CA VAL A 176 28.90 3.66 -7.07
C VAL A 176 27.89 2.49 -7.10
N ALA A 177 28.34 1.25 -6.92
CA ALA A 177 27.47 0.08 -6.92
C ALA A 177 26.43 0.09 -5.78
N ARG A 178 26.85 0.46 -4.56
CA ARG A 178 25.91 0.68 -3.43
C ARG A 178 24.90 1.79 -3.75
N TYR A 179 25.34 2.85 -4.43
CA TYR A 179 24.46 3.95 -4.79
C TYR A 179 23.43 3.54 -5.86
N GLN A 180 23.85 2.82 -6.89
CA GLN A 180 22.96 2.28 -7.93
C GLN A 180 21.90 1.37 -7.32
N LYS A 181 22.30 0.40 -6.49
CA LYS A 181 21.35 -0.46 -5.77
C LYS A 181 20.35 0.34 -4.94
N ASN A 182 20.78 1.36 -4.20
CA ASN A 182 19.86 2.20 -3.41
C ASN A 182 18.84 2.95 -4.28
N VAL A 183 19.17 3.30 -5.52
CA VAL A 183 18.22 3.91 -6.47
C VAL A 183 17.27 2.85 -7.04
N GLU A 184 17.76 1.66 -7.37
CA GLU A 184 16.96 0.50 -7.82
C GLU A 184 15.96 0.02 -6.74
N ASP A 185 16.38 -0.02 -5.46
CA ASP A 185 15.56 -0.36 -4.31
C ASP A 185 14.44 0.69 -4.08
N GLU A 186 14.71 1.99 -4.26
CA GLU A 186 13.68 3.05 -4.17
C GLU A 186 12.76 3.09 -5.41
N GLU A 187 13.28 2.80 -6.62
CA GLU A 187 12.48 2.71 -7.84
C GLU A 187 11.54 1.50 -7.85
N THR A 188 11.99 0.35 -7.34
CA THR A 188 11.13 -0.85 -7.24
C THR A 188 9.98 -0.61 -6.27
N GLN A 189 10.26 -0.05 -5.08
CA GLN A 189 9.22 0.39 -4.13
C GLN A 189 8.26 1.42 -4.76
N TRP A 190 8.77 2.40 -5.51
CA TRP A 190 7.92 3.38 -6.21
C TRP A 190 7.00 2.70 -7.24
N ARG A 191 7.50 1.75 -8.03
CA ARG A 191 6.68 0.97 -9.00
C ARG A 191 5.61 0.13 -8.29
N GLU A 192 5.91 -0.42 -7.12
CA GLU A 192 4.93 -1.15 -6.29
C GLU A 192 3.83 -0.23 -5.74
N GLN A 193 4.19 0.95 -5.21
CA GLN A 193 3.19 1.93 -4.78
C GLN A 193 2.35 2.45 -5.96
N GLN A 194 2.93 2.65 -7.15
CA GLN A 194 2.16 3.03 -8.34
C GLN A 194 1.17 1.94 -8.79
N LYS A 195 1.53 0.65 -8.73
CA LYS A 195 0.58 -0.45 -8.98
C LYS A 195 -0.58 -0.41 -8.00
N ARG A 196 -0.27 -0.28 -6.70
CA ARG A 196 -1.28 -0.17 -5.64
C ARG A 196 -2.18 1.06 -5.81
N VAL A 197 -1.63 2.20 -6.22
CA VAL A 197 -2.40 3.40 -6.58
C VAL A 197 -3.36 3.09 -7.73
N ALA A 198 -2.88 2.52 -8.84
CA ALA A 198 -3.73 2.17 -9.99
C ALA A 198 -4.80 1.11 -9.67
N GLU A 199 -4.55 0.20 -8.72
CA GLU A 199 -5.55 -0.74 -8.20
C GLU A 199 -6.63 -0.03 -7.36
N MET A 200 -6.25 0.96 -6.53
CA MET A 200 -7.20 1.77 -5.76
C MET A 200 -7.98 2.76 -6.64
N GLU A 201 -7.38 3.31 -7.70
CA GLU A 201 -8.07 4.15 -8.70
C GLU A 201 -9.15 3.36 -9.46
N ARG A 202 -8.89 2.08 -9.79
CA ARG A 202 -9.90 1.18 -10.36
C ARG A 202 -11.05 0.93 -9.39
N ALA A 203 -10.73 0.66 -8.12
CA ALA A 203 -11.75 0.50 -7.09
C ALA A 203 -12.56 1.79 -6.85
N GLU A 204 -11.94 2.98 -6.98
CA GLU A 204 -12.61 4.28 -6.88
C GLU A 204 -13.58 4.47 -8.06
N MET A 205 -13.16 4.16 -9.29
CA MET A 205 -14.02 4.21 -10.47
C MET A 205 -15.21 3.22 -10.40
N GLU A 206 -14.98 1.98 -9.98
CA GLU A 206 -16.06 1.00 -9.76
C GLU A 206 -17.06 1.49 -8.71
N LEU A 207 -16.56 2.05 -7.60
CA LEU A 207 -17.40 2.55 -6.51
C LEU A 207 -18.20 3.78 -6.93
N ILE A 208 -17.62 4.67 -7.75
CA ILE A 208 -18.35 5.80 -8.36
C ILE A 208 -19.47 5.30 -9.27
N GLN A 209 -19.24 4.27 -10.09
CA GLN A 209 -20.29 3.68 -10.96
C GLN A 209 -21.42 3.03 -10.14
N ARG A 210 -21.09 2.34 -9.04
CA ARG A 210 -22.08 1.78 -8.10
C ARG A 210 -22.87 2.87 -7.39
N LEU A 211 -22.21 3.97 -6.99
CA LEU A 211 -22.84 5.11 -6.33
C LEU A 211 -23.76 5.89 -7.29
N GLN A 212 -23.37 6.07 -8.56
CA GLN A 212 -24.25 6.59 -9.62
C GLN A 212 -25.48 5.69 -9.83
N SER A 213 -25.29 4.36 -9.86
CA SER A 213 -26.39 3.39 -9.95
C SER A 213 -27.32 3.48 -8.72
N THR A 214 -26.74 3.70 -7.53
CA THR A 214 -27.48 3.90 -6.28
C THR A 214 -28.25 5.22 -6.28
N GLN A 215 -27.73 6.30 -6.88
CA GLN A 215 -28.47 7.56 -7.07
C GLN A 215 -29.68 7.38 -8.01
N LEU A 216 -29.58 6.56 -9.06
CA LEU A 216 -30.72 6.22 -9.92
C LEU A 216 -31.80 5.43 -9.16
N LEU A 217 -31.40 4.45 -8.33
CA LEU A 217 -32.33 3.73 -7.43
C LEU A 217 -32.96 4.66 -6.39
N GLN A 218 -32.22 5.66 -5.89
CA GLN A 218 -32.74 6.67 -4.96
C GLN A 218 -33.78 7.58 -5.62
N ARG A 219 -33.56 7.97 -6.88
CA ARG A 219 -34.59 8.69 -7.66
C ARG A 219 -35.83 7.83 -7.84
N GLN A 220 -35.68 6.57 -8.27
CA GLN A 220 -36.82 5.64 -8.43
C GLN A 220 -37.62 5.47 -7.13
N ALA A 221 -36.94 5.35 -5.98
CA ALA A 221 -37.61 5.25 -4.67
C ALA A 221 -38.37 6.54 -4.29
N TYR A 222 -37.87 7.72 -4.65
CA TYR A 222 -38.63 8.97 -4.48
C TYR A 222 -39.80 9.05 -5.47
N ASP A 223 -39.61 8.66 -6.74
CA ASP A 223 -40.69 8.60 -7.73
C ASP A 223 -41.77 7.56 -7.34
N GLU A 224 -41.42 6.50 -6.59
CA GLU A 224 -42.33 5.52 -5.99
C GLU A 224 -43.13 6.15 -4.82
N LEU A 225 -42.46 6.88 -3.93
CA LEU A 225 -43.08 7.58 -2.79
C LEU A 225 -44.00 8.73 -3.23
N GLU A 226 -43.61 9.51 -4.22
CA GLU A 226 -44.44 10.58 -4.80
C GLU A 226 -45.72 10.01 -5.41
N LYS A 227 -45.62 8.90 -6.17
CA LYS A 227 -46.80 8.19 -6.69
C LYS A 227 -47.70 7.63 -5.58
N ALA A 228 -47.15 7.26 -4.42
CA ALA A 228 -47.96 6.84 -3.27
C ALA A 228 -48.68 8.03 -2.61
N LEU A 229 -48.00 9.18 -2.49
CA LEU A 229 -48.52 10.42 -1.87
C LEU A 229 -49.57 11.14 -2.73
N VAL A 230 -49.30 11.38 -4.01
CA VAL A 230 -50.26 12.03 -4.94
C VAL A 230 -51.55 11.19 -5.04
N ARG A 231 -51.44 9.87 -4.94
CA ARG A 231 -52.60 8.96 -4.85
C ARG A 231 -53.42 9.12 -3.57
N THR A 232 -52.95 9.80 -2.53
CA THR A 232 -53.73 10.07 -1.29
C THR A 232 -54.40 11.45 -1.25
N GLU A 233 -54.13 12.32 -2.23
CA GLU A 233 -54.76 13.65 -2.36
C GLU A 233 -56.00 13.64 -3.27
N VAL A 234 -56.42 12.44 -3.73
CA VAL A 234 -57.59 12.18 -4.61
C VAL A 234 -58.37 10.93 -4.14
#